data_AF-A0A251SCH8-F1
#
_entry.id   AF-A0A251SCH8-F1
#
_cell.length_a   1.000
_cell.length_b   1.000
_cell.length_c   1.000
_cell.angle_alpha   90.00
_cell.angle_beta   90.00
_cell.angle_gamma   90.00
#
_symmetry.space_group_name_H-M   'P 1'
#
loop_
_entity.id
_entity.type
_entity.pdbx_description
1 polymer ?
#
loop_
_entity_poly.entity_id
_entity_poly.type
_entity_poly.pdbx_seq_one_letter_code
_entity_poly.pdbx_strand_id
1 'polypeptide(L)'
;MHHLLVSFECQSSLLHLHRPPHMADFQIRLLLNVVFRVFTAFITCTVGALIGIITGAIKGQATETGMLRGAGAGAVSGAIVALQAVDMIANGEPFSKVALLRSLLHGKLFIEWTSAMETSFTDMFDMENTVTRGLSEEDINDLPKHVFEGLSNRDDTSNETNCVICLQDLENKEEGRELPSCRHVFHVQCIDEWLIRQGSCPVCRRNVIV
;
A
#
# COMPACT_ATOMS: atom_id res chain seq x y z
N MET A 1 50.62 -52.18 -40.22
CA MET A 1 49.42 -51.42 -40.67
C MET A 1 48.40 -51.17 -39.55
N HIS A 2 48.20 -52.08 -38.59
CA HIS A 2 47.28 -51.86 -37.45
C HIS A 2 47.69 -50.76 -36.46
N HIS A 3 48.99 -50.51 -36.26
CA HIS A 3 49.46 -49.48 -35.32
C HIS A 3 49.23 -48.04 -35.78
N LEU A 4 49.03 -47.79 -37.09
CA LEU A 4 48.81 -46.44 -37.62
C LEU A 4 47.33 -46.01 -37.59
N LEU A 5 46.39 -46.97 -37.58
CA LEU A 5 44.96 -46.69 -37.47
C LEU A 5 44.57 -46.26 -36.05
N VAL A 6 45.12 -46.91 -35.02
CA VAL A 6 44.87 -46.58 -33.61
C VAL A 6 45.34 -45.15 -33.27
N SER A 7 46.44 -44.68 -33.88
CA SER A 7 46.91 -43.30 -33.71
C SER A 7 46.00 -42.27 -34.38
N PHE A 8 45.36 -42.61 -35.51
CA PHE A 8 44.44 -41.71 -36.21
C PHE A 8 43.08 -41.56 -35.49
N GLU A 9 42.55 -42.65 -34.93
CA GLU A 9 41.31 -42.62 -34.13
C GLU A 9 41.47 -41.95 -32.75
N CYS A 10 42.69 -41.99 -32.18
CA CYS A 10 43.01 -41.23 -30.97
C CYS A 10 43.05 -39.71 -31.24
N GLN A 11 43.55 -39.32 -32.42
CA GLN A 11 43.70 -37.90 -32.77
C GLN A 11 42.38 -37.24 -33.20
N SER A 12 41.46 -37.99 -33.82
CA SER A 12 40.10 -37.52 -34.13
C SER A 12 39.21 -37.38 -32.89
N SER A 13 39.37 -38.24 -31.89
CA SER A 13 38.62 -38.21 -30.63
C SER A 13 39.08 -37.07 -29.69
N LEU A 14 40.36 -36.69 -29.74
CA LEU A 14 40.91 -35.57 -28.95
C LEU A 14 40.59 -34.19 -29.55
N LEU A 15 40.32 -34.09 -30.85
CA LEU A 15 39.93 -32.83 -31.52
C LEU A 15 38.46 -32.44 -31.27
N HIS A 16 37.63 -33.36 -30.77
CA HIS A 16 36.22 -33.10 -30.42
C HIS A 16 36.00 -32.67 -28.96
N LEU A 17 37.01 -32.81 -28.08
CA LEU A 17 36.88 -32.50 -26.65
C LEU A 17 37.37 -31.09 -26.26
N HIS A 18 37.84 -30.30 -27.23
CA HIS A 18 38.37 -28.95 -26.98
C HIS A 18 37.82 -27.91 -27.97
N ARG A 19 36.54 -28.05 -28.37
CA ARG A 19 35.80 -26.88 -28.83
C ARG A 19 35.39 -26.11 -27.57
N PRO A 20 36.00 -24.95 -27.24
CA PRO A 20 35.52 -24.14 -26.14
C PRO A 20 34.03 -23.86 -26.40
N PRO A 21 33.16 -23.92 -25.37
CA PRO A 21 31.76 -23.53 -25.56
C PRO A 21 31.79 -22.15 -26.19
N HIS A 22 31.25 -22.04 -27.41
CA HIS A 22 31.24 -20.79 -28.14
C HIS A 22 30.55 -19.77 -27.24
N MET A 23 31.13 -18.59 -27.03
CA MET A 23 30.55 -17.59 -26.10
C MET A 23 29.06 -17.32 -26.38
N ALA A 24 28.61 -17.53 -27.62
CA ALA A 24 27.20 -17.47 -27.99
C ALA A 24 26.32 -18.54 -27.31
N ASP A 25 26.79 -19.76 -27.08
CA ASP A 25 25.98 -20.82 -26.44
C ASP A 25 25.73 -20.52 -24.96
N PHE A 26 26.69 -19.91 -24.27
CA PHE A 26 26.54 -19.43 -22.90
C PHE A 26 25.55 -18.25 -22.84
N GLN A 27 25.68 -17.29 -23.76
CA GLN A 27 24.76 -16.16 -23.84
C GLN A 27 23.34 -16.58 -24.23
N ILE A 28 23.17 -17.53 -25.17
CA ILE A 28 21.85 -18.05 -25.57
C ILE A 28 21.17 -18.74 -24.39
N ARG A 29 21.88 -19.57 -23.62
CA ARG A 29 21.33 -20.22 -22.41
C ARG A 29 20.94 -19.21 -21.33
N LEU A 30 21.77 -18.19 -21.12
CA LEU A 30 21.47 -17.12 -20.17
C LEU A 30 20.24 -16.31 -20.61
N LEU A 31 20.18 -15.92 -21.87
CA LEU A 31 19.05 -15.19 -22.45
C LEU A 31 17.76 -16.02 -22.40
N LEU A 32 17.80 -17.30 -22.78
CA LEU A 32 16.64 -18.19 -22.69
C LEU A 32 16.13 -18.34 -21.24
N ASN A 33 17.02 -18.49 -20.27
CA ASN A 33 16.64 -18.59 -18.87
C ASN A 33 16.04 -17.29 -18.34
N VAL A 34 16.59 -16.14 -18.72
CA VAL A 34 16.04 -14.83 -18.35
C VAL A 34 14.66 -14.62 -18.97
N VAL A 35 14.51 -14.91 -20.26
CA VAL A 35 13.23 -14.79 -20.97
C VAL A 35 12.19 -15.72 -20.38
N PHE A 36 12.54 -16.98 -20.11
CA PHE A 36 11.63 -17.93 -19.48
C PHE A 36 11.21 -17.48 -18.08
N ARG A 37 12.14 -16.96 -17.26
CA ARG A 37 11.82 -16.43 -15.93
C ARG A 37 10.93 -15.20 -15.97
N VAL A 38 11.14 -14.29 -16.92
CA VAL A 38 10.26 -13.11 -17.11
C VAL A 38 8.86 -13.56 -17.55
N PHE A 39 8.79 -14.51 -18.48
CA PHE A 39 7.51 -15.04 -18.95
C PHE A 39 6.73 -15.76 -17.84
N THR A 40 7.39 -16.65 -17.08
CA THR A 40 6.73 -17.32 -15.95
C THR A 40 6.30 -16.32 -14.89
N ALA A 41 7.11 -15.30 -14.59
CA ALA A 41 6.74 -14.23 -13.66
C ALA A 41 5.48 -13.47 -14.07
N PHE A 42 5.37 -13.14 -15.37
CA PHE A 42 4.20 -12.46 -15.91
C PHE A 42 2.94 -13.32 -15.80
N ILE A 43 3.03 -14.59 -16.17
CA ILE A 43 1.90 -15.52 -16.10
C ILE A 43 1.46 -15.73 -14.65
N THR A 44 2.38 -15.98 -13.72
CA THR A 44 2.02 -16.15 -12.30
C THR A 44 1.45 -14.88 -11.70
N CYS A 45 1.97 -13.70 -12.07
CA CYS A 45 1.47 -12.42 -11.56
C CYS A 45 0.05 -12.13 -12.04
N THR A 46 -0.25 -12.40 -13.31
CA THR A 46 -1.61 -12.20 -13.86
C THR A 46 -2.62 -13.16 -13.23
N VAL A 47 -2.25 -14.44 -13.09
CA VAL A 47 -3.09 -15.44 -12.41
C VAL A 47 -3.28 -15.10 -10.93
N GLY A 48 -2.21 -14.70 -10.24
CA GLY A 48 -2.26 -14.28 -8.83
C GLY A 48 -3.17 -13.07 -8.62
N ALA A 49 -3.05 -12.04 -9.47
CA ALA A 49 -3.91 -10.86 -9.40
C ALA A 49 -5.39 -11.20 -9.66
N LEU A 50 -5.70 -12.06 -10.64
CA LEU A 50 -7.08 -12.47 -10.94
C LEU A 50 -7.72 -13.23 -9.78
N ILE A 51 -7.00 -14.20 -9.21
CA ILE A 51 -7.47 -14.96 -8.03
C ILE A 51 -7.66 -14.02 -6.84
N GLY A 52 -6.73 -13.09 -6.68
CA GLY A 52 -6.79 -12.02 -5.69
C GLY A 52 -8.05 -11.16 -5.82
N ILE A 53 -8.33 -10.64 -7.02
CA ILE A 53 -9.54 -9.85 -7.33
C ILE A 53 -10.81 -10.61 -6.93
N ILE A 54 -10.94 -11.86 -7.38
CA ILE A 54 -12.13 -12.66 -7.13
C ILE A 54 -12.31 -12.91 -5.63
N THR A 55 -11.26 -13.35 -4.94
CA THR A 55 -11.30 -13.66 -3.51
C THR A 55 -11.57 -12.41 -2.67
N GLY A 56 -10.92 -11.30 -3.03
CA GLY A 56 -11.09 -10.00 -2.40
C GLY A 56 -12.48 -9.43 -2.60
N ALA A 57 -13.06 -9.55 -3.80
CA ALA A 57 -14.42 -9.12 -4.10
C ALA A 57 -15.45 -9.90 -3.29
N ILE A 58 -15.32 -11.24 -3.21
CA ILE A 58 -16.21 -12.11 -2.43
C ILE A 58 -16.19 -11.72 -0.96
N LYS A 59 -15.00 -11.53 -0.38
CA LYS A 59 -14.87 -11.15 1.04
C LYS A 59 -15.38 -9.72 1.28
N GLY A 60 -15.17 -8.83 0.31
CA GLY A 60 -15.65 -7.45 0.30
C GLY A 60 -17.17 -7.29 0.22
N GLN A 61 -17.91 -8.33 -0.21
CA GLN A 61 -19.38 -8.28 -0.22
C GLN A 61 -20.00 -8.36 1.16
N ALA A 62 -19.31 -8.97 2.13
CA ALA A 62 -19.80 -9.15 3.50
C ALA A 62 -19.27 -8.09 4.48
N THR A 63 -18.36 -7.23 4.04
CA THR A 63 -17.71 -6.22 4.88
C THR A 63 -18.18 -4.81 4.50
N GLU A 64 -18.16 -3.91 5.49
CA GLU A 64 -18.49 -2.48 5.29
C GLU A 64 -17.52 -1.76 4.34
N THR A 65 -16.38 -2.38 4.02
CA THR A 65 -15.35 -1.86 3.10
C THR A 65 -15.77 -1.89 1.62
N GLY A 66 -16.82 -2.64 1.26
CA GLY A 66 -17.37 -2.70 -0.09
C GLY A 66 -16.57 -3.56 -1.09
N MET A 67 -17.25 -4.00 -2.15
CA MET A 67 -16.73 -4.94 -3.16
C MET A 67 -15.49 -4.43 -3.91
N LEU A 68 -15.45 -3.14 -4.28
CA LEU A 68 -14.35 -2.56 -5.05
C LEU A 68 -13.04 -2.50 -4.26
N ARG A 69 -13.11 -2.15 -2.98
CA ARG A 69 -11.95 -2.05 -2.10
C ARG A 69 -11.38 -3.44 -1.79
N GLY A 70 -12.26 -4.41 -1.55
CA GLY A 70 -11.89 -5.81 -1.41
C GLY A 70 -11.19 -6.36 -2.66
N ALA A 71 -11.73 -6.09 -3.86
CA ALA A 71 -11.13 -6.51 -5.12
C ALA A 71 -9.72 -5.90 -5.33
N GLY A 72 -9.55 -4.61 -5.04
CA GLY A 72 -8.26 -3.93 -5.14
C GLY A 72 -7.20 -4.53 -4.20
N ALA A 73 -7.53 -4.68 -2.91
CA ALA A 73 -6.63 -5.28 -1.93
C ALA A 73 -6.28 -6.73 -2.27
N GLY A 74 -7.26 -7.48 -2.77
CA GLY A 74 -7.09 -8.84 -3.28
C GLY A 74 -6.11 -8.90 -4.45
N ALA A 75 -6.24 -8.03 -5.46
CA ALA A 75 -5.35 -8.00 -6.62
C ALA A 75 -3.87 -7.83 -6.24
N VAL A 76 -3.60 -6.86 -5.36
CA VAL A 76 -2.24 -6.50 -4.92
C VAL A 76 -1.62 -7.64 -4.10
N SER A 77 -2.36 -8.19 -3.14
CA SER A 77 -1.89 -9.31 -2.33
C SER A 77 -1.63 -10.56 -3.18
N GLY A 78 -2.52 -10.86 -4.13
CA GLY A 78 -2.35 -11.96 -5.08
C GLY A 78 -1.12 -11.81 -5.98
N ALA A 79 -0.83 -10.59 -6.46
CA ALA A 79 0.37 -10.30 -7.24
C ALA A 79 1.66 -10.46 -6.42
N ILE A 80 1.69 -9.99 -5.17
CA ILE A 80 2.86 -10.10 -4.29
C ILE A 80 3.17 -11.56 -3.96
N VAL A 81 2.16 -12.35 -3.61
CA VAL A 81 2.34 -13.79 -3.36
C VAL A 81 2.83 -14.51 -4.61
N ALA A 82 2.34 -14.12 -5.80
CA ALA A 82 2.82 -14.66 -7.06
C ALA A 82 4.30 -14.30 -7.32
N LEU A 83 4.73 -13.07 -7.04
CA LEU A 83 6.14 -12.68 -7.16
C LEU A 83 7.04 -13.47 -6.20
N GLN A 84 6.60 -13.68 -4.95
CA GLN A 84 7.31 -14.51 -3.99
C GLN A 84 7.42 -15.96 -4.48
N ALA A 85 6.37 -16.51 -5.08
CA ALA A 85 6.40 -17.86 -5.64
C ALA A 85 7.39 -17.98 -6.82
N VAL A 86 7.49 -16.95 -7.66
CA VAL A 86 8.47 -16.91 -8.76
C VAL A 86 9.89 -16.88 -8.23
N ASP A 87 10.17 -16.09 -7.19
CA ASP A 87 11.49 -16.01 -6.57
C ASP A 87 11.93 -17.37 -5.99
N MET A 88 10.98 -18.14 -5.43
CA MET A 88 11.22 -19.49 -4.95
C MET A 88 11.59 -20.47 -6.08
N ILE A 89 10.85 -20.43 -7.19
CA ILE A 89 11.11 -21.28 -8.36
C ILE A 89 12.46 -20.92 -9.00
N ALA A 90 12.79 -19.63 -9.01
CA ALA A 90 14.01 -19.08 -9.57
C ALA A 90 15.28 -19.46 -8.80
N ASN A 91 15.20 -19.44 -7.47
CA ASN A 91 16.37 -19.62 -6.60
C ASN A 91 16.55 -21.06 -6.11
N GLY A 92 15.58 -21.95 -6.38
CA GLY A 92 15.69 -23.40 -6.09
C GLY A 92 15.78 -23.73 -4.60
N GLU A 93 15.42 -22.81 -3.71
CA GLU A 93 15.47 -23.04 -2.26
C GLU A 93 14.28 -23.90 -1.79
N PRO A 94 14.50 -24.86 -0.87
CA PRO A 94 13.52 -25.87 -0.52
C PRO A 94 12.35 -25.29 0.31
N PHE A 95 11.23 -26.01 0.26
CA PHE A 95 9.93 -25.77 0.92
C PHE A 95 9.93 -25.34 2.41
N SER A 96 11.09 -25.27 3.09
CA SER A 96 11.18 -24.84 4.50
C SER A 96 10.87 -23.35 4.70
N LYS A 97 11.30 -22.47 3.78
CA LYS A 97 10.94 -21.03 3.80
C LYS A 97 9.46 -20.80 3.50
N VAL A 98 8.84 -21.67 2.68
CA VAL A 98 7.40 -21.65 2.41
C VAL A 98 6.60 -22.00 3.65
N ALA A 99 7.04 -23.02 4.40
CA ALA A 99 6.42 -23.39 5.67
C ALA A 99 6.58 -22.29 6.72
N LEU A 100 7.74 -21.62 6.78
CA LEU A 100 7.97 -20.48 7.67
C LEU A 100 7.12 -19.27 7.29
N LEU A 101 7.03 -18.92 5.99
CA LEU A 101 6.15 -17.87 5.50
C LEU A 101 4.69 -18.22 5.77
N ARG A 102 4.26 -19.46 5.52
CA ARG A 102 2.89 -19.92 5.80
C ARG A 102 2.55 -19.91 7.29
N SER A 103 3.48 -20.29 8.17
CA SER A 103 3.33 -20.20 9.62
C SER A 103 3.34 -18.76 10.13
N LEU A 104 4.14 -17.87 9.53
CA LEU A 104 4.11 -16.42 9.81
C LEU A 104 2.83 -15.77 9.28
N LEU A 105 2.31 -16.24 8.14
CA LEU A 105 1.03 -15.83 7.55
C LEU A 105 -0.18 -16.31 8.36
N HIS A 106 -0.06 -17.42 9.09
CA HIS A 106 -1.10 -17.89 10.02
C HIS A 106 -1.00 -17.20 11.40
N GLY A 107 0.16 -16.62 11.72
CA GLY A 107 0.34 -15.77 12.89
C GLY A 107 -0.18 -14.36 12.65
N LYS A 108 -0.45 -13.62 13.73
CA LYS A 108 -0.99 -12.25 13.76
C LYS A 108 -0.44 -11.26 12.73
N LEU A 109 0.75 -11.51 12.20
CA LEU A 109 1.43 -10.69 11.21
C LEU A 109 0.71 -10.60 9.87
N PHE A 110 -0.07 -11.60 9.43
CA PHE A 110 -0.81 -11.47 8.16
C PHE A 110 -1.95 -10.49 8.25
N ILE A 111 -2.69 -10.46 9.37
CA ILE A 111 -3.77 -9.50 9.58
C ILE A 111 -3.19 -8.08 9.64
N GLU A 112 -2.06 -7.93 10.33
CA GLU A 112 -1.33 -6.66 10.49
C GLU A 112 -0.64 -6.21 9.19
N TRP A 113 -0.13 -7.14 8.37
CA TRP A 113 0.40 -6.84 7.03
C TRP A 113 -0.70 -6.51 6.04
N THR A 114 -1.85 -7.20 6.09
CA THR A 114 -2.99 -6.84 5.25
C THR A 114 -3.55 -5.48 5.65
N SER A 115 -3.57 -5.13 6.94
CA SER A 115 -4.02 -3.81 7.40
C SER A 115 -3.00 -2.70 7.11
N ALA A 116 -1.70 -2.96 7.29
CA ALA A 116 -0.64 -2.00 6.98
C ALA A 116 -0.42 -1.83 5.46
N MET A 117 -0.76 -2.84 4.65
CA MET A 117 -0.75 -2.73 3.20
C MET A 117 -2.02 -2.03 2.67
N GLU A 118 -3.15 -2.17 3.37
CA GLU A 118 -4.39 -1.43 3.09
C GLU A 118 -4.24 0.07 3.42
N THR A 119 -3.45 0.45 4.44
CA THR A 119 -3.12 1.86 4.73
C THR A 119 -2.19 2.47 3.70
N SER A 120 -1.15 1.76 3.25
CA SER A 120 -0.24 2.25 2.20
C SER A 120 -0.90 2.37 0.82
N PHE A 121 -1.99 1.65 0.56
CA PHE A 121 -2.84 1.84 -0.62
C PHE A 121 -3.81 3.04 -0.47
N THR A 122 -4.25 3.34 0.76
CA THR A 122 -5.05 4.55 1.05
C THR A 122 -4.24 5.80 0.70
N ASP A 123 -2.94 5.84 1.02
CA ASP A 123 -2.05 6.95 0.66
C ASP A 123 -1.80 7.09 -0.85
N MET A 124 -1.84 5.99 -1.64
CA MET A 124 -1.68 6.07 -3.10
C MET A 124 -2.96 6.49 -3.83
N PHE A 125 -4.14 6.15 -3.30
CA PHE A 125 -5.45 6.56 -3.87
C PHE A 125 -6.00 7.86 -3.27
N ASP A 126 -5.48 8.33 -2.13
CA ASP A 126 -5.85 9.63 -1.53
C ASP A 126 -5.25 10.84 -2.29
N MET A 127 -4.36 10.62 -3.26
CA MET A 127 -3.85 11.71 -4.09
C MET A 127 -4.88 12.22 -5.11
N GLU A 128 -5.98 11.50 -5.34
CA GLU A 128 -7.08 11.95 -6.21
C GLU A 128 -8.36 12.33 -5.43
N ASN A 129 -8.41 12.13 -4.09
CA ASN A 129 -9.62 12.45 -3.31
C ASN A 129 -9.40 13.20 -1.98
N THR A 130 -8.22 13.76 -1.72
CA THR A 130 -7.99 14.62 -0.53
C THR A 130 -7.58 16.05 -0.84
N VAL A 131 -7.69 16.50 -2.09
CA VAL A 131 -7.91 17.93 -2.36
C VAL A 131 -9.41 18.18 -2.21
N THR A 132 -9.90 18.21 -0.97
CA THR A 132 -11.21 18.80 -0.74
C THR A 132 -11.05 20.27 -1.07
N ARG A 133 -11.56 20.69 -2.23
CA ARG A 133 -11.58 22.09 -2.63
C ARG A 133 -12.08 22.87 -1.41
N GLY A 134 -11.33 23.90 -1.03
CA GLY A 134 -11.71 24.74 0.10
C GLY A 134 -13.15 25.23 -0.03
N LEU A 135 -13.77 25.46 1.12
CA LEU A 135 -15.11 26.03 1.20
C LEU A 135 -15.06 27.50 0.78
N SER A 136 -16.16 28.01 0.23
CA SER A 136 -16.27 29.44 -0.03
C SER A 136 -16.37 30.22 1.28
N GLU A 137 -15.94 31.48 1.29
CA GLU A 137 -16.08 32.33 2.48
C GLU A 137 -17.53 32.50 2.94
N GLU A 138 -18.49 32.41 2.00
CA GLU A 138 -19.93 32.43 2.31
C GLU A 138 -20.34 31.20 3.13
N ASP A 139 -19.97 30.01 2.68
CA ASP A 139 -20.25 28.73 3.36
C ASP A 139 -19.60 28.69 4.76
N ILE A 140 -18.38 29.21 4.90
CA ILE A 140 -17.67 29.25 6.19
C ILE A 140 -18.37 30.18 7.18
N ASN A 141 -18.94 31.29 6.72
CA ASN A 141 -19.61 32.25 7.58
C ASN A 141 -20.92 31.72 8.17
N ASP A 142 -21.59 30.79 7.50
CA ASP A 142 -22.81 30.13 7.98
C ASP A 142 -22.56 29.09 9.07
N LEU A 143 -21.31 28.66 9.26
CA LEU A 143 -20.97 27.70 10.31
C LEU A 143 -21.17 28.31 11.73
N PRO A 144 -21.60 27.49 12.71
CA PRO A 144 -21.89 27.96 14.06
C PRO A 144 -20.67 28.61 14.74
N LYS A 145 -20.83 29.87 15.17
CA LYS A 145 -19.87 30.59 16.01
C LYS A 145 -20.35 30.57 17.46
N HIS A 146 -19.45 30.27 18.38
CA HIS A 146 -19.69 30.32 19.81
C HIS A 146 -18.65 31.22 20.46
N VAL A 147 -19.10 32.20 21.25
CA VAL A 147 -18.19 32.97 22.10
C VAL A 147 -17.87 32.13 23.31
N PHE A 148 -16.59 31.90 23.57
CA PHE A 148 -16.17 31.22 24.79
C PHE A 148 -16.46 32.12 26.00
N GLU A 149 -17.58 31.86 26.67
CA GLU A 149 -17.85 32.42 27.98
C GLU A 149 -17.16 31.55 29.03
N GLY A 150 -16.13 32.09 29.65
CA GLY A 150 -15.39 31.41 30.70
C GLY A 150 -16.26 30.93 31.83
N LEU A 151 -16.49 29.63 31.89
CA LEU A 151 -17.08 29.00 33.06
C LEU A 151 -15.98 28.85 34.12
N SER A 152 -15.80 29.90 34.92
CA SER A 152 -15.33 29.71 36.29
C SER A 152 -16.31 28.76 36.99
N ASN A 153 -15.84 27.58 37.46
CA ASN A 153 -16.59 26.40 37.92
C ASN A 153 -17.15 25.50 36.83
N ARG A 154 -16.38 24.50 36.37
CA ARG A 154 -16.82 23.09 36.34
C ARG A 154 -15.65 22.14 36.57
N ASP A 155 -15.99 21.10 37.31
CA ASP A 155 -15.25 19.92 37.75
C ASP A 155 -14.77 19.05 36.57
N ASP A 156 -13.75 18.23 36.84
CA ASP A 156 -13.09 17.27 35.95
C ASP A 156 -14.03 16.60 34.93
N THR A 157 -13.72 16.73 33.64
CA THR A 157 -13.71 15.63 32.64
C THR A 157 -13.42 16.17 31.23
N SER A 158 -12.17 15.96 30.79
CA SER A 158 -11.77 15.70 29.40
C SER A 158 -12.42 16.54 28.30
N ASN A 159 -11.77 17.64 27.93
CA ASN A 159 -11.42 18.01 26.54
C ASN A 159 -10.73 19.37 26.61
N GLU A 160 -9.40 19.36 26.66
CA GLU A 160 -8.56 20.56 26.58
C GLU A 160 -9.03 21.41 25.39
N THR A 161 -9.58 22.59 25.67
CA THR A 161 -10.06 23.55 24.67
C THR A 161 -8.87 24.27 24.06
N ASN A 162 -8.01 23.52 23.38
CA ASN A 162 -6.77 24.03 22.80
C ASN A 162 -6.93 24.04 21.28
N CYS A 163 -6.73 25.20 20.67
CA CYS A 163 -6.74 25.28 19.23
C CYS A 163 -5.47 24.66 18.68
N VAL A 164 -5.58 23.49 18.04
CA VAL A 164 -4.42 22.76 17.48
C VAL A 164 -3.73 23.47 16.32
N ILE A 165 -4.34 24.54 15.78
CA ILE A 165 -3.80 25.31 14.66
C ILE A 165 -2.76 26.31 15.18
N CYS A 166 -3.09 27.08 16.23
CA CYS A 166 -2.18 28.05 16.84
C CYS A 166 -1.47 27.53 18.10
N LEU A 167 -1.86 26.35 18.60
CA LEU A 167 -1.36 25.70 19.82
C LEU A 167 -1.59 26.53 21.09
N GLN A 168 -2.63 27.38 21.10
CA GLN A 168 -3.04 28.20 22.24
C GLN A 168 -4.37 27.73 22.80
N ASP A 169 -4.56 27.93 24.10
CA ASP A 169 -5.82 27.67 24.78
C ASP A 169 -6.88 28.68 24.28
N LEU A 170 -8.13 28.25 24.17
CA LEU A 170 -9.27 29.12 23.85
C LEU A 170 -9.61 29.93 25.11
N GLU A 171 -9.34 31.24 25.08
CA GLU A 171 -9.53 32.12 26.22
C GLU A 171 -10.95 32.71 26.30
N ASN A 172 -11.29 33.22 27.48
CA ASN A 172 -12.57 33.87 27.72
C ASN A 172 -12.72 35.10 26.82
N LYS A 173 -13.86 35.20 26.14
CA LYS A 173 -14.23 36.22 25.14
C LYS A 173 -13.61 36.02 23.75
N GLU A 174 -12.90 34.92 23.51
CA GLU A 174 -12.49 34.57 22.16
C GLU A 174 -13.62 33.87 21.40
N GLU A 175 -13.69 34.12 20.09
CA GLU A 175 -14.65 33.46 19.22
C GLU A 175 -14.10 32.09 18.78
N GLY A 176 -14.81 31.04 19.18
CA GLY A 176 -14.58 29.68 18.72
C GLY A 176 -15.59 29.26 17.66
N ARG A 177 -15.14 28.46 16.70
CA ARG A 177 -16.02 27.78 15.75
C ARG A 177 -16.02 26.29 16.04
N GLU A 178 -17.22 25.73 16.21
CA GLU A 178 -17.44 24.29 16.36
C GLU A 178 -17.86 23.71 15.01
N LEU A 179 -17.14 22.69 14.53
CA LEU A 179 -17.49 22.05 13.27
C LEU A 179 -18.71 21.11 13.46
N PRO A 180 -19.79 21.24 12.67
CA PRO A 180 -21.04 20.52 12.89
C PRO A 180 -20.90 19.00 12.77
N SER A 181 -20.02 18.52 11.89
CA SER A 181 -19.86 17.09 11.60
C SER A 181 -19.06 16.33 12.66
N CYS A 182 -18.19 17.03 13.42
CA CYS A 182 -17.24 16.36 14.33
C CYS A 182 -17.08 17.01 15.71
N ARG A 183 -17.69 18.18 15.94
CA ARG A 183 -17.67 18.93 17.20
C ARG A 183 -16.28 19.32 17.69
N HIS A 184 -15.29 19.38 16.80
CA HIS A 184 -13.99 19.94 17.14
C HIS A 184 -14.07 21.46 17.11
N VAL A 185 -13.43 22.10 18.09
CA VAL A 185 -13.49 23.54 18.31
C VAL A 185 -12.13 24.16 18.07
N PHE A 186 -12.11 25.31 17.39
CA PHE A 186 -10.91 26.07 17.04
C PHE A 186 -11.23 27.56 17.11
N HIS A 187 -10.21 28.42 17.17
CA HIS A 187 -10.41 29.86 16.95
C HIS A 187 -10.99 30.10 15.57
N VAL A 188 -12.01 30.98 15.46
CA VAL A 188 -12.64 31.36 14.18
C VAL A 188 -11.60 31.74 13.14
N GLN A 189 -10.65 32.61 13.49
CA GLN A 189 -9.59 33.06 12.57
C GLN A 189 -8.72 31.90 12.06
N CYS A 190 -8.38 30.96 12.93
CA CYS A 190 -7.50 29.84 12.59
C CYS A 190 -8.19 28.84 11.66
N ILE A 191 -9.44 28.46 11.97
CA ILE A 191 -10.15 27.45 11.20
C ILE A 191 -10.71 28.01 9.90
N ASP A 192 -11.05 29.29 9.82
CA ASP A 192 -11.55 29.90 8.59
C ASP A 192 -10.46 29.92 7.51
N GLU A 193 -9.23 30.32 7.86
CA GLU A 193 -8.08 30.24 6.94
C GLU A 193 -7.77 28.81 6.47
N TRP A 194 -7.93 27.85 7.38
CA TRP A 194 -7.76 26.44 7.06
C TRP A 194 -8.84 25.96 6.08
N LEU A 195 -10.12 26.26 6.33
CA LEU A 195 -11.25 25.80 5.53
C LEU A 195 -11.28 26.40 4.11
N ILE A 196 -10.73 27.61 3.93
CA ILE A 196 -10.51 28.21 2.60
C ILE A 196 -9.55 27.37 1.75
N ARG A 197 -8.58 26.70 2.38
CA ARG A 197 -7.57 25.88 1.69
C ARG A 197 -7.98 24.43 1.59
N GLN A 198 -8.59 23.91 2.66
CA GLN A 198 -8.92 22.51 2.85
C GLN A 198 -10.26 22.38 3.58
N GLY A 199 -11.30 21.92 2.88
CA GLY A 199 -12.66 21.77 3.44
C GLY A 199 -12.84 20.61 4.45
N SER A 200 -11.81 20.27 5.23
CA SER A 200 -11.84 19.15 6.19
C SER A 200 -11.30 19.54 7.57
N CYS A 201 -11.74 18.82 8.60
CA CYS A 201 -11.32 19.06 9.98
C CYS A 201 -9.82 18.75 10.20
N PRO A 202 -9.02 19.65 10.81
CA PRO A 202 -7.60 19.41 11.11
C PRO A 202 -7.35 18.20 12.01
N VAL A 203 -8.30 17.84 12.87
CA VAL A 203 -8.14 16.77 13.87
C VAL A 203 -8.53 15.40 13.32
N CYS A 204 -9.72 15.29 12.72
CA CYS A 204 -10.26 13.98 12.29
C CYS A 204 -10.38 13.82 10.78
N ARG A 205 -9.96 14.80 9.99
CA ARG A 205 -9.96 14.80 8.51
C ARG A 205 -11.34 14.58 7.86
N ARG A 206 -12.43 14.62 8.64
CA ARG A 206 -13.79 14.59 8.09
C ARG A 206 -14.09 15.90 7.37
N ASN A 207 -14.72 15.81 6.21
CA ASN A 207 -15.17 16.97 5.46
C ASN A 207 -16.19 17.76 6.26
N VAL A 208 -16.07 19.08 6.20
CA VAL A 208 -17.03 19.99 6.80
C VAL A 208 -18.19 20.13 5.82
N ILE A 209 -19.38 19.75 6.27
CA ILE A 209 -20.62 19.89 5.52
C ILE A 209 -21.36 21.07 6.13
N VAL A 210 -21.61 22.08 5.31
CA VAL A 210 -22.41 23.27 5.64
C VAL A 210 -23.89 23.00 5.49
#